data_AF-A0A7C1E8H9-F1
#
_entry.id   AF-A0A7C1E8H9-F1
#
_cell.length_a   1.000
_cell.length_b   1.000
_cell.length_c   1.000
_cell.angle_alpha   90.00
_cell.angle_beta   90.00
_cell.angle_gamma   90.00
#
_symmetry.space_group_name_H-M   'P 1'
#
loop_
_entity.id
_entity.type
_entity.pdbx_description
1 polymer ?
#
loop_
_entity_poly.entity_id
_entity_poly.type
_entity_poly.pdbx_seq_one_letter_code
_entity_poly.pdbx_strand_id
1 'polypeptide(L)'
;MILKDEGKLPQDDYTNIAHLFTLGILDDHDKAALNEADWLRNRLVHGYNGVNDALALESIQGLLVPLERYVKKVAAWVKQRA
;
A
#
# COMPACT_ATOMS: atom_id res chain seq x y z
N MET A 1 3.40 7.51 11.78
CA MET A 1 2.58 7.25 10.57
C MET A 1 3.22 8.13 9.52
N ILE A 2 3.80 7.56 8.45
CA ILE A 2 4.83 8.24 7.65
C ILE A 2 4.47 9.70 7.32
N LEU A 3 3.25 9.96 6.83
CA LEU A 3 2.80 11.34 6.54
C LEU A 3 2.84 12.29 7.74
N LYS A 4 2.43 11.84 8.92
CA LYS A 4 2.54 12.63 10.16
C LYS A 4 4.00 12.93 10.49
N ASP A 5 4.88 11.96 10.27
CA ASP A 5 6.32 12.09 10.51
C ASP A 5 7.00 13.00 9.45
N GLU A 6 6.32 13.26 8.32
CA GLU A 6 6.66 14.27 7.31
C GLU A 6 5.88 15.59 7.48
N GLY A 7 5.18 15.79 8.61
CA GLY A 7 4.42 17.02 8.88
C GLY A 7 3.16 17.21 8.02
N LYS A 8 2.66 16.14 7.41
CA LYS A 8 1.41 16.12 6.64
C LYS A 8 0.27 15.52 7.46
N LEU A 9 -0.95 15.99 7.19
CA LEU A 9 -2.16 15.42 7.80
C LEU A 9 -2.53 14.11 7.06
N PRO A 10 -2.67 12.98 7.79
CA PRO A 10 -3.23 11.77 7.20
C PRO A 10 -4.70 11.94 6.80
N GLN A 11 -5.06 11.35 5.68
CA GLN A 11 -6.39 11.31 5.09
C GLN A 11 -6.79 9.85 4.82
N ASP A 12 -7.52 9.56 3.74
CA ASP A 12 -7.82 8.20 3.29
C ASP A 12 -6.59 7.51 2.68
N ASP A 13 -6.66 6.18 2.53
CA ASP A 13 -5.54 5.35 2.09
C ASP A 13 -5.02 5.73 0.69
N TYR A 14 -5.91 5.93 -0.29
CA TYR A 14 -5.52 6.34 -1.65
C TYR A 14 -4.84 7.71 -1.66
N THR A 15 -5.42 8.69 -0.96
CA THR A 15 -4.82 10.03 -0.87
C THR A 15 -3.49 10.01 -0.13
N ASN A 16 -3.38 9.18 0.92
CA ASN A 16 -2.13 9.01 1.66
C ASN A 16 -1.02 8.39 0.78
N ILE A 17 -1.33 7.34 0.02
CA ILE A 17 -0.40 6.72 -0.93
C ILE A 17 0.03 7.73 -1.99
N ALA A 18 -0.91 8.52 -2.53
CA ALA A 18 -0.59 9.57 -3.49
C ALA A 18 0.36 10.63 -2.91
N HIS A 19 0.15 11.07 -1.67
CA HIS A 19 1.06 12.00 -1.01
C HIS A 19 2.45 11.41 -0.76
N LEU A 20 2.55 10.14 -0.35
CA LEU A 20 3.85 9.50 -0.14
C LEU A 20 4.62 9.33 -1.46
N PHE A 21 3.91 9.10 -2.57
CA PHE A 21 4.48 9.09 -3.91
C PHE A 21 4.99 10.48 -4.33
N THR A 22 4.20 11.55 -4.12
CA THR A 22 4.65 12.91 -4.47
C THR A 22 5.83 13.39 -3.62
N LEU A 23 5.97 12.88 -2.39
CA LEU A 23 7.14 13.12 -1.54
C LEU A 23 8.38 12.30 -1.93
N GLY A 24 8.28 11.39 -2.92
CA GLY A 24 9.37 10.53 -3.36
C GLY A 24 9.70 9.39 -2.39
N ILE A 25 8.85 9.13 -1.40
CA ILE A 25 9.01 8.01 -0.46
C ILE A 25 8.58 6.70 -1.13
N LEU A 26 7.57 6.75 -2.00
CA LEU A 26 7.15 5.63 -2.84
C LEU A 26 7.61 5.83 -4.27
N ASP A 27 7.94 4.73 -4.95
CA ASP A 27 8.05 4.70 -6.40
C ASP A 27 6.74 4.24 -7.06
N ASP A 28 6.70 4.24 -8.40
CA ASP A 28 5.50 3.86 -9.16
C ASP A 28 5.02 2.44 -8.82
N HIS A 29 5.96 1.53 -8.59
CA HIS A 29 5.63 0.15 -8.29
C HIS A 29 5.06 0.01 -6.88
N ASP A 30 5.61 0.70 -5.89
CA ASP A 30 5.06 0.71 -4.54
C ASP A 30 3.65 1.33 -4.54
N LYS A 31 3.45 2.45 -5.24
CA LYS A 31 2.14 3.08 -5.38
C LYS A 31 1.10 2.13 -5.98
N ALA A 32 1.46 1.46 -7.08
CA ALA A 32 0.55 0.50 -7.73
C ALA A 32 0.21 -0.67 -6.81
N ALA A 33 1.21 -1.26 -6.14
CA ALA A 33 1.01 -2.40 -5.26
C ALA A 33 0.16 -2.05 -4.03
N LEU A 34 0.37 -0.88 -3.42
CA LEU A 34 -0.41 -0.45 -2.26
C LEU A 34 -1.86 -0.13 -2.62
N ASN A 35 -2.09 0.49 -3.78
CA ASN A 35 -3.46 0.75 -4.26
C ASN A 35 -4.23 -0.55 -4.57
N GLU A 36 -3.55 -1.53 -5.20
CA GLU A 36 -4.13 -2.84 -5.47
C GLU A 36 -4.41 -3.60 -4.17
N ALA A 37 -3.50 -3.54 -3.20
CA ALA A 37 -3.70 -4.16 -1.89
C ALA A 37 -4.88 -3.54 -1.13
N ASP A 38 -5.03 -2.21 -1.17
CA ASP A 38 -6.17 -1.53 -0.54
C ASP A 38 -7.49 -1.89 -1.23
N TRP A 39 -7.50 -1.90 -2.57
CA TRP A 39 -8.65 -2.33 -3.35
C TRP A 39 -9.06 -3.77 -3.01
N LEU A 40 -8.10 -4.69 -2.98
CA LEU A 40 -8.32 -6.09 -2.68
C LEU A 40 -8.84 -6.28 -1.25
N ARG A 41 -8.26 -5.57 -0.26
CA ARG A 41 -8.74 -5.59 1.12
C ARG A 41 -10.21 -5.14 1.19
N ASN A 42 -10.56 -4.07 0.48
CA ASN A 42 -11.93 -3.58 0.45
C ASN A 42 -12.88 -4.58 -0.21
N ARG A 43 -12.46 -5.22 -1.31
CA ARG A 43 -13.20 -6.29 -1.99
C ARG A 43 -13.45 -7.49 -1.06
N LEU A 44 -12.42 -7.96 -0.37
CA LEU A 44 -12.47 -9.12 0.52
C LEU A 44 -13.33 -8.87 1.76
N VAL A 45 -13.20 -7.71 2.39
CA VAL A 45 -13.92 -7.37 3.63
C VAL A 45 -15.39 -7.06 3.35
N HIS A 46 -15.68 -6.29 2.29
CA HIS A 46 -17.04 -5.83 2.01
C HIS A 46 -17.82 -6.77 1.09
N GLY A 47 -17.17 -7.78 0.51
CA GLY A 47 -17.85 -8.85 -0.25
C GLY A 47 -18.58 -8.37 -1.50
N TYR A 48 -18.17 -7.24 -2.09
CA TYR A 48 -18.83 -6.64 -3.25
C TYR A 48 -19.10 -7.71 -4.35
N ASN A 49 -20.37 -7.88 -4.74
CA ASN A 49 -20.83 -8.72 -5.86
C ASN A 49 -20.19 -10.11 -5.98
N GLY A 50 -20.02 -10.83 -4.86
CA GLY A 50 -19.37 -12.14 -4.86
C GLY A 50 -17.85 -11.99 -5.06
N VAL A 51 -17.09 -12.42 -4.08
CA VAL A 51 -15.64 -12.54 -4.23
C VAL A 51 -15.39 -13.71 -5.20
N ASN A 52 -14.69 -13.44 -6.29
CA ASN A 52 -14.14 -14.51 -7.11
C ASN A 52 -12.86 -14.97 -6.42
N ASP A 53 -12.93 -16.09 -5.72
CA ASP A 53 -11.82 -16.61 -4.91
C ASP A 53 -10.55 -16.86 -5.73
N ALA A 54 -10.70 -17.28 -7.00
CA ALA A 54 -9.56 -17.49 -7.88
C ALA A 54 -8.85 -16.17 -8.21
N LEU A 55 -9.62 -15.13 -8.55
CA LEU A 55 -9.07 -13.79 -8.80
C LEU A 55 -8.46 -13.19 -7.53
N ALA A 56 -9.10 -13.38 -6.38
CA ALA A 56 -8.56 -12.94 -5.11
C ALA A 56 -7.23 -13.61 -4.79
N LEU A 57 -7.13 -14.94 -4.98
CA LEU A 57 -5.90 -15.68 -4.77
C LEU A 57 -4.78 -15.20 -5.70
N GLU A 58 -5.09 -14.95 -6.97
CA GLU A 58 -4.14 -14.41 -7.95
C GLU A 58 -3.61 -13.04 -7.53
N SER A 59 -4.50 -12.10 -7.15
CA SER A 59 -4.09 -10.78 -6.64
C SER A 59 -3.25 -10.91 -5.37
N ILE A 60 -3.62 -11.79 -4.42
CA ILE A 60 -2.83 -12.03 -3.19
C ILE A 60 -1.41 -12.49 -3.57
N GLN A 61 -1.28 -13.49 -4.44
CA GLN A 61 0.01 -14.02 -4.87
C GLN A 61 0.85 -12.96 -5.58
N GLY A 62 0.24 -12.17 -6.47
CA GLY A 62 0.91 -11.07 -7.17
C GLY A 62 1.42 -9.98 -6.24
N LEU A 63 0.77 -9.77 -5.09
CA LEU A 63 1.13 -8.74 -4.12
C LEU A 63 2.22 -9.16 -3.12
N LEU A 64 2.52 -10.45 -2.96
CA LEU A 64 3.47 -10.93 -1.94
C LEU A 64 4.86 -10.28 -2.05
N VAL A 65 5.49 -10.39 -3.22
CA VAL A 65 6.83 -9.82 -3.47
C VAL A 65 6.84 -8.28 -3.41
N PRO A 66 5.89 -7.57 -4.07
CA PRO A 66 5.76 -6.13 -3.93
C PRO A 66 5.66 -5.64 -2.48
N LEU A 67 4.81 -6.27 -1.68
CA LEU A 67 4.58 -5.87 -0.29
C LEU A 67 5.79 -6.18 0.58
N GLU A 68 6.48 -7.30 0.37
CA GLU A 68 7.73 -7.60 1.08
C GLU A 68 8.79 -6.52 0.81
N ARG A 69 8.92 -6.10 -0.45
CA ARG A 69 9.84 -5.02 -0.83
C ARG A 69 9.46 -3.69 -0.18
N TYR A 70 8.17 -3.34 -0.18
CA TYR A 70 7.67 -2.15 0.48
C TYR A 70 7.99 -2.16 1.99
N VAL A 71 7.75 -3.28 2.67
CA VAL A 71 8.09 -3.44 4.10
C VAL A 71 9.59 -3.21 4.35
N LYS A 72 10.47 -3.74 3.49
CA LYS A 72 11.92 -3.49 3.58
C LYS A 72 12.26 -2.01 3.40
N LYS A 73 11.62 -1.32 2.45
CA LYS A 73 11.81 0.12 2.21
C LYS A 73 11.38 0.94 3.43
N VAL A 74 10.21 0.67 4.00
CA VAL A 74 9.73 1.34 5.21
C VAL A 74 10.65 1.07 6.39
N ALA A 75 11.10 -0.17 6.58
CA ALA A 75 12.04 -0.52 7.65
C ALA A 75 13.37 0.24 7.51
N ALA A 76 13.88 0.42 6.29
CA ALA A 76 15.06 1.22 6.03
C ALA A 76 14.83 2.72 6.31
N TRP A 77 13.69 3.26 5.88
CA TRP A 77 13.29 4.65 6.16
C TRP A 77 13.18 4.92 7.67
N VAL A 78 12.58 4.00 8.45
CA VAL A 78 12.51 4.13 9.92
C VAL A 78 13.90 4.17 10.55
N LYS A 79 14.81 3.30 10.12
CA LYS A 79 16.19 3.25 10.66
C LYS A 79 17.01 4.51 10.38
N GLN A 80 16.73 5.23 9.30
CA GLN A 80 17.41 6.50 8.99
C GLN A 80 16.93 7.66 9.88
N ARG A 81 15.82 7.47 10.60
CA ARG A 81 15.18 8.48 11.45
C ARG A 81 15.20 8.15 12.94
N ALA A 82 15.76 7.00 13.31
CA ALA A 82 15.99 6.57 14.69
C ALA A 82 17.38 7.03 15.17
#